data_AF-A0A561B3K5-F1
#
_entry.id   AF-A0A561B3K5-F1
#
_cell.length_a   1.000
_cell.length_b   1.000
_cell.length_c   1.000
_cell.angle_alpha   90.00
_cell.angle_beta   90.00
_cell.angle_gamma   90.00
#
_symmetry.space_group_name_H-M   'P 1'
#
loop_
_entity.id
_entity.type
_entity.pdbx_description
1 polymer ?
#
loop_
_entity_poly.entity_id
_entity_poly.type
_entity_poly.pdbx_seq_one_letter_code
_entity_poly.pdbx_strand_id
1 'polypeptide(L)' 'MYTIELDAEELQLLRSALRSYLQAFGHNEADLVRATRALLVKIPEPVDSNAS' A
#
# COMPACT_ATOMS: atom_id res chain seq x y z
N MET A 1 16.98 9.74 -5.85
CA MET A 1 15.86 8.77 -5.98
C MET A 1 16.37 7.47 -5.38
N TYR A 2 15.77 7.02 -4.29
CA TYR A 2 16.17 5.79 -3.60
C TYR A 2 15.12 4.73 -3.95
N THR A 3 15.56 3.61 -4.53
CA THR A 3 14.69 2.48 -4.85
C THR A 3 14.76 1.50 -3.70
N ILE A 4 13.60 1.11 -3.17
CA ILE A 4 13.48 0.05 -2.17
C ILE A 4 12.96 -1.18 -2.93
N GLU A 5 13.76 -2.24 -2.95
CA GLU A 5 13.33 -3.55 -3.44
C GLU A 5 12.51 -4.21 -2.32
N LEU A 6 11.34 -4.74 -2.65
CA LEU A 6 10.46 -5.45 -1.73
C LEU A 6 10.14 -6.81 -2.34
N ASP A 7 10.23 -7.87 -1.54
CA ASP A 7 9.66 -9.16 -1.91
C ASP A 7 8.12 -9.15 -1.79
N ALA A 8 7.47 -10.25 -2.20
CA ALA A 8 6.02 -10.34 -2.20
C ALA A 8 5.40 -10.23 -0.79
N GLU A 9 6.07 -10.78 0.22
CA GLU A 9 5.59 -10.78 1.61
C GLU A 9 5.75 -9.37 2.21
N GLU A 10 6.90 -8.73 1.98
CA GLU A 10 7.17 -7.35 2.37
C GLU A 10 6.20 -6.37 1.69
N LEU A 11 5.89 -6.58 0.41
CA LEU A 11 4.93 -5.78 -0.33
C LEU A 11 3.51 -5.91 0.24
N GLN A 12 3.11 -7.15 0.55
CA GLN A 12 1.81 -7.44 1.15
C GLN A 12 1.68 -6.82 2.54
N LEU A 13 2.74 -6.90 3.35
CA LEU A 13 2.82 -6.28 4.67
C LEU A 13 2.71 -4.75 4.58
N LEU A 14 3.49 -4.12 3.69
CA LEU A 14 3.46 -2.68 3.47
C LEU A 14 2.09 -2.20 3.02
N ARG A 15 1.47 -2.89 2.05
CA ARG A 15 0.11 -2.60 1.57
C ARG A 15 -0.92 -2.70 2.69
N SER A 16 -0.81 -3.72 3.54
CA SER A 16 -1.71 -3.94 4.67
C SER A 16 -1.57 -2.85 5.74
N ALA A 17 -0.33 -2.49 6.10
CA ALA A 17 -0.04 -1.42 7.04
C ALA A 17 -0.58 -0.07 6.54
N LEU A 18 -0.36 0.24 5.26
CA LEU A 18 -0.82 1.49 4.68
C LEU A 18 -2.35 1.56 4.59
N ARG A 19 -3.01 0.44 4.26
CA ARG A 19 -4.48 0.35 4.25
C ARG A 19 -5.07 0.53 5.65
N SER A 20 -4.47 -0.08 6.68
CA SER A 20 -4.86 0.07 8.07
C SER A 20 -4.67 1.51 8.55
N TYR A 21 -3.53 2.12 8.23
CA TYR A 21 -3.24 3.53 8.48
C TYR A 21 -4.34 4.42 7.87
N LEU A 22 -4.66 4.24 6.58
CA LEU A 22 -5.70 5.01 5.88
C LEU A 22 -7.11 4.86 6.46
N GLN A 23 -7.43 3.72 7.07
CA GLN A 23 -8.74 3.48 7.70
C GLN A 23 -8.88 4.20 9.05
N ALA A 24 -7.78 4.56 9.70
CA ALA A 24 -7.78 5.29 10.96
C ALA A 24 -7.92 6.81 10.80
N PHE A 25 -7.78 7.35 9.58
CA PHE A 25 -7.88 8.79 9.31
C PHE A 25 -9.32 9.27 9.14
N GLY A 26 -9.66 10.36 9.84
CA GLY A 26 -10.91 11.11 9.67
C GLY A 26 -10.83 12.15 8.54
N HIS A 27 -11.89 12.98 8.42
CA HIS A 27 -12.02 13.99 7.35
C HIS A 27 -10.90 15.06 7.33
N ASN A 28 -10.19 15.30 8.43
CA ASN A 28 -9.16 16.35 8.53
C ASN A 28 -7.91 16.08 7.68
N GLU A 29 -7.64 14.83 7.33
CA GLU A 29 -6.47 14.44 6.53
C GLU A 29 -6.88 13.88 5.17
N ALA A 30 -8.01 14.32 4.61
CA ALA A 30 -8.55 13.84 3.34
C ALA A 30 -7.54 13.92 2.18
N ASP A 31 -6.67 14.92 2.17
CA ASP A 31 -5.65 15.08 1.14
C ASP A 31 -4.47 14.10 1.33
N LEU A 32 -4.10 13.79 2.57
CA LEU A 32 -3.13 12.74 2.89
C LEU A 32 -3.70 11.36 2.51
N VAL A 33 -4.97 11.13 2.80
CA VAL A 33 -5.66 9.89 2.42
C VAL A 33 -5.71 9.74 0.90
N ARG A 34 -6.01 10.82 0.17
CA ARG A 34 -6.00 10.85 -1.30
C ARG A 34 -4.61 10.56 -1.86
N ALA A 35 -3.57 11.22 -1.36
CA ALA A 35 -2.20 11.01 -1.81
C ALA A 35 -1.74 9.56 -1.57
N THR A 36 -2.03 9.03 -0.38
CA THR A 36 -1.65 7.66 0.02
C THR A 36 -2.43 6.60 -0.77
N ARG A 37 -3.71 6.83 -1.06
CA ARG A 37 -4.50 5.96 -1.97
C ARG A 37 -3.95 5.96 -3.39
N ALA A 38 -3.53 7.11 -3.91
CA ALA A 38 -2.91 7.19 -5.24
C ALA A 38 -1.58 6.43 -5.30
N LEU A 39 -0.83 6.38 -4.18
CA LEU A 39 0.37 5.56 -4.07
C LEU A 39 0.05 4.06 -4.03
N LEU A 40 -1.01 3.63 -3.31
CA LEU A 40 -1.44 2.23 -3.29
C LEU A 40 -1.77 1.66 -4.66
N VAL A 41 -2.38 2.45 -5.53
CA VAL A 41 -2.72 2.01 -6.90
C VAL A 41 -1.47 1.71 -7.73
N LYS A 42 -0.33 2.35 -7.41
CA LYS A 42 0.95 2.10 -8.09
C LYS A 42 1.65 0.85 -7.57
N ILE A 43 1.22 0.31 -6.43
CA ILE A 43 1.77 -0.91 -5.87
C ILE A 43 1.05 -2.08 -6.55
N PRO A 44 1.77 -2.90 -7.35
CA PRO A 44 1.17 -4.07 -7.97
C PRO A 44 0.60 -4.96 -6.86
N GLU A 45 -0.59 -5.51 -7.10
CA GLU A 45 -1.11 -6.56 -6.24
C GLU A 45 -0.13 -7.72 -6.34
N PRO A 46 0.40 -8.25 -5.22
CA PRO A 46 1.21 -9.46 -5.29
C PRO A 46 0.34 -10.51 -5.97
N VAL A 47 0.74 -10.91 -7.18
CA VAL A 47 0.13 -12.05 -7.85
C VAL A 47 0.44 -13.23 -6.94
N ASP A 48 -0.58 -13.84 -6.36
CA ASP A 48 -0.43 -15.08 -5.63
C ASP A 48 0.26 -16.09 -6.56
N SER A 49 1.56 -16.28 -6.40
CA SER A 49 2.35 -17.28 -7.13
C SER A 49 2.00 -18.72 -6.71
N ASN A 50 0.83 -18.93 -6.12
CA ASN A 50 0.31 -20.20 -5.60
C ASN A 50 -1.08 -20.56 -6.16
N ALA A 51 -1.48 -20.02 -7.31
CA ALA A 51 -2.56 -20.60 -8.11
C ALA A 51 -1.97 -21.69 -9.04
N SER A 52 -1.73 -22.88 -8.47
CA SER A 52 -1.51 -24.14 -9.23
C SER A 52 -2.83 -24.81 -9.57
#